data_AF-A0A1E8D0Y6-F1
#
_entry.id   AF-A0A1E8D0Y6-F1
#
_cell.length_a   1.000
_cell.length_b   1.000
_cell.length_c   1.000
_cell.angle_alpha   90.00
_cell.angle_beta   90.00
_cell.angle_gamma   90.00
#
_symmetry.space_group_name_H-M   'P 1'
#
loop_
_entity.id
_entity.type
_entity.pdbx_description
1 polymer ?
#
loop_
_entity_poly.entity_id
_entity_poly.type
_entity_poly.pdbx_seq_one_letter_code
_entity_poly.pdbx_strand_id
1 'polypeptide(L)'
;MSIKTILGYEIQPGVSPEEYEAWLFDVHAPDLLANPHLDRIVFNKVLRPVRQASGGSADVPEGLSFYRIAEMHYADEQAYASYLAWFDEHPIPSERGPGGRTDFRFYLVTESTEVTR
;
A
#
# COMPACT_ATOMS: atom_id res chain seq x y z
N MET A 1 -3.23 4.06 -19.14
CA MET A 1 -2.59 2.98 -18.38
C MET A 1 -2.13 3.60 -17.09
N SER A 2 -2.76 3.28 -15.96
CA SER A 2 -2.37 3.88 -14.67
C SER A 2 -1.31 3.01 -14.01
N ILE A 3 -0.22 3.63 -13.57
CA ILE A 3 0.79 2.96 -12.75
C ILE A 3 0.35 3.04 -11.30
N LYS A 4 0.48 1.93 -10.58
CA LYS A 4 0.32 1.93 -9.14
C LYS A 4 1.32 1.02 -8.48
N THR A 5 1.71 1.34 -7.27
CA THR A 5 2.37 0.36 -6.42
C THR A 5 1.34 -0.32 -5.52
N ILE A 6 1.43 -1.64 -5.39
CA ILE A 6 0.62 -2.43 -4.46
C ILE A 6 1.55 -3.04 -3.42
N LEU A 7 1.19 -2.89 -2.14
CA LEU A 7 1.92 -3.50 -1.03
C LEU A 7 0.96 -4.21 -0.08
N GLY A 8 1.34 -5.40 0.33
CA GLY A 8 0.66 -6.18 1.36
C GLY A 8 1.59 -6.38 2.54
N TYR A 9 1.08 -6.15 3.75
CA TYR A 9 1.90 -6.15 4.96
C TYR A 9 1.12 -6.55 6.21
N GLU A 10 1.89 -6.96 7.21
CA GLU A 10 1.45 -7.13 8.59
C GLU A 10 1.97 -5.97 9.45
N ILE A 11 1.41 -5.83 10.65
CA ILE A 11 1.98 -4.95 11.69
C ILE A 11 3.18 -5.67 12.31
N GLN A 12 4.28 -4.94 12.55
CA GLN A 12 5.45 -5.49 13.22
C GLN A 12 5.09 -6.01 14.63
N PRO A 13 5.71 -7.11 15.10
CA PRO A 13 5.50 -7.61 16.45
C PRO A 13 5.78 -6.54 17.50
N GLY A 14 4.86 -6.39 18.46
CA GLY A 14 4.99 -5.43 19.57
C GLY A 14 4.37 -4.05 19.30
N VAL A 15 3.93 -3.76 18.07
CA VAL A 15 3.15 -2.56 17.75
C VAL A 15 1.66 -2.90 17.81
N SER A 16 0.87 -2.10 18.51
CA SER A 16 -0.58 -2.33 18.55
C SER A 16 -1.27 -1.84 17.27
N PRO A 17 -2.43 -2.42 16.89
CA PRO A 17 -3.22 -1.89 15.78
C PRO A 17 -3.59 -0.42 15.94
N GLU A 18 -3.93 0.02 17.15
CA GLU A 18 -4.32 1.41 17.43
C GLU A 18 -3.14 2.37 17.24
N GLU A 19 -1.96 2.01 17.74
CA GLU A 19 -0.73 2.79 17.54
C GLU A 19 -0.35 2.84 16.05
N TYR A 20 -0.46 1.71 15.36
CA TYR A 20 -0.17 1.61 13.94
C TYR A 20 -1.09 2.50 13.10
N GLU A 21 -2.40 2.45 13.33
CA GLU A 21 -3.37 3.24 12.57
C GLU A 21 -3.20 4.75 12.84
N ALA A 22 -2.95 5.14 14.09
CA ALA A 22 -2.66 6.54 14.43
C ALA A 22 -1.41 7.05 13.71
N TRP A 23 -0.30 6.29 13.78
CA TRP A 23 0.92 6.64 13.03
C TRP A 23 0.66 6.69 11.51
N LEU A 24 -0.04 5.70 10.97
CA LEU A 24 -0.27 5.60 9.52
C LEU A 24 -1.03 6.81 9.00
N PHE A 25 -2.13 7.19 9.64
CA PHE A 25 -3.03 8.23 9.13
C PHE A 25 -2.65 9.64 9.57
N ASP A 26 -2.08 9.81 10.76
CA ASP A 26 -1.75 11.15 11.28
C ASP A 26 -0.33 11.59 10.94
N VAL A 27 0.55 10.66 10.55
CA VAL A 27 1.97 10.94 10.27
C VAL A 27 2.37 10.50 8.87
N HIS A 28 2.30 9.20 8.58
CA HIS A 28 2.96 8.66 7.39
C HIS A 28 2.21 8.97 6.09
N ALA A 29 0.89 8.78 6.06
CA ALA A 29 0.10 9.07 4.86
C ALA A 29 0.15 10.57 4.47
N PRO A 30 0.06 11.54 5.41
CA PRO A 30 0.28 12.95 5.09
C PRO A 30 1.66 13.24 4.48
N ASP A 31 2.73 12.61 4.98
CA ASP A 31 4.08 12.78 4.42
C ASP A 31 4.15 12.31 2.96
N LEU A 32 3.53 11.17 2.66
CA LEU A 32 3.47 10.66 1.30
C LEU A 32 2.62 11.55 0.40
N LEU A 33 1.47 12.03 0.88
CA LEU A 33 0.54 12.87 0.12
C LEU A 33 1.04 14.32 -0.08
N ALA A 34 2.09 14.74 0.61
CA ALA A 34 2.78 16.00 0.32
C ALA A 34 3.50 15.96 -1.04
N ASN A 35 3.78 14.77 -1.57
CA ASN A 35 4.41 14.58 -2.87
C ASN A 35 3.39 14.83 -4.01
N PRO A 36 3.62 15.81 -4.90
CA PRO A 36 2.65 16.18 -5.93
C PRO A 36 2.49 15.15 -7.04
N HIS A 37 3.35 14.13 -7.09
CA HIS A 37 3.31 13.05 -8.09
C HIS A 37 2.51 11.83 -7.63
N LEU A 38 2.01 11.84 -6.39
CA LEU A 38 1.14 10.80 -5.84
C LEU A 38 -0.32 11.26 -5.89
N ASP A 39 -1.12 10.63 -6.73
CA ASP A 39 -2.51 11.05 -6.94
C ASP A 39 -3.41 10.65 -5.76
N ARG A 40 -3.20 9.44 -5.24
CA ARG A 40 -4.03 8.85 -4.20
C ARG A 40 -3.34 7.67 -3.51
N ILE A 41 -3.67 7.46 -2.25
CA ILE A 41 -3.42 6.20 -1.53
C ILE A 41 -4.76 5.54 -1.19
N VAL A 42 -4.90 4.25 -1.48
CA VAL A 42 -6.03 3.42 -1.04
C VAL A 42 -5.53 2.42 -0.02
N PHE A 43 -6.12 2.43 1.16
CA PHE A 43 -5.76 1.53 2.25
C PHE A 43 -6.87 0.51 2.50
N ASN A 44 -6.66 -0.76 2.16
CA ASN A 44 -7.63 -1.83 2.32
C ASN A 44 -7.31 -2.70 3.54
N LYS A 45 -8.05 -2.53 4.64
CA LYS A 45 -7.94 -3.44 5.78
C LYS A 45 -8.47 -4.82 5.38
N VAL A 46 -7.67 -5.85 5.54
CA VAL A 46 -8.07 -7.21 5.18
C VAL A 46 -8.92 -7.78 6.32
N LEU A 47 -10.16 -8.16 5.99
CA LEU A 47 -11.09 -8.70 6.98
C LEU A 47 -11.01 -10.22 7.09
N ARG A 48 -10.81 -10.90 5.96
CA ARG A 48 -10.70 -12.36 5.86
C ARG A 48 -10.29 -12.80 4.45
N PRO A 49 -9.66 -13.98 4.30
CA PRO A 49 -9.45 -14.60 3.00
C PRO A 49 -10.76 -15.14 2.42
N VAL A 50 -10.82 -15.22 1.09
CA VAL A 50 -11.86 -15.92 0.33
C VAL A 50 -11.33 -17.30 -0.06
N ARG A 51 -12.17 -18.34 0.06
CA ARG A 51 -11.78 -19.74 -0.19
C ARG A 51 -12.36 -20.32 -1.48
N GLN A 52 -13.26 -19.61 -2.16
CA GLN A 52 -13.86 -20.04 -3.43
C GLN A 52 -14.07 -18.86 -4.38
N ALA A 53 -13.79 -19.07 -5.65
CA ALA A 53 -14.04 -18.12 -6.72
C ALA A 53 -15.53 -17.99 -7.06
N SER A 54 -15.87 -17.02 -7.92
CA SER A 54 -17.24 -16.67 -8.29
C SER A 54 -18.08 -17.89 -8.68
N GLY A 55 -19.24 -18.05 -8.04
CA GLY A 55 -20.16 -19.17 -8.32
C GLY A 55 -19.59 -20.56 -7.98
N GLY A 56 -18.53 -20.63 -7.17
CA GLY A 56 -17.85 -21.89 -6.88
C GLY A 56 -17.06 -22.43 -8.07
N SER A 57 -16.66 -21.57 -9.00
CA SER A 57 -15.96 -21.98 -10.24
C SER A 57 -14.57 -22.57 -9.98
N ALA A 58 -13.97 -22.30 -8.81
CA ALA A 58 -12.68 -22.84 -8.39
C ALA A 58 -12.49 -22.66 -6.87
N ASP A 59 -11.76 -23.58 -6.24
CA ASP A 59 -11.26 -23.39 -4.88
C ASP A 59 -10.03 -22.47 -4.88
N VAL A 60 -9.95 -21.61 -3.87
CA VAL A 60 -8.79 -20.73 -3.64
C VAL A 60 -7.91 -21.37 -2.56
N PRO A 61 -6.65 -21.70 -2.86
CA PRO A 61 -5.74 -22.28 -1.89
C PRO A 61 -5.56 -21.40 -0.65
N GLU A 62 -5.12 -22.00 0.45
CA GLU A 62 -4.62 -21.23 1.57
C GLU A 62 -3.41 -20.40 1.15
N GLY A 63 -3.48 -19.09 1.41
CA GLY A 63 -2.48 -18.13 1.02
C GLY A 63 -2.07 -17.24 2.19
N LEU A 64 -1.19 -16.28 1.88
CA LEU A 64 -0.78 -15.26 2.84
C LEU A 64 -1.98 -14.45 3.32
N SER A 65 -2.02 -14.18 4.62
CA SER A 65 -2.86 -13.14 5.21
C SER A 65 -2.06 -11.85 5.31
N PHE A 66 -2.77 -10.73 5.37
CA PHE A 66 -2.21 -9.41 5.58
C PHE A 66 -3.08 -8.69 6.61
N TYR A 67 -2.51 -7.71 7.32
CA TYR A 67 -3.31 -6.74 8.06
C TYR A 67 -3.98 -5.77 7.06
N ARG A 68 -3.21 -5.33 6.06
CA ARG A 68 -3.65 -4.34 5.07
C ARG A 68 -2.98 -4.57 3.72
N ILE A 69 -3.72 -4.24 2.66
CA ILE A 69 -3.19 -4.09 1.30
C ILE A 69 -3.38 -2.62 0.92
N ALA A 70 -2.30 -1.94 0.57
CA ALA A 70 -2.38 -0.56 0.12
C ALA A 70 -1.98 -0.40 -1.33
N GLU A 71 -2.53 0.64 -1.95
CA GLU A 71 -2.31 1.01 -3.34
C GLU A 71 -1.91 2.48 -3.38
N MET A 72 -0.80 2.79 -4.04
CA MET A 72 -0.38 4.17 -4.31
C MET A 72 -0.50 4.40 -5.81
N HIS A 73 -1.30 5.37 -6.22
CA HIS A 73 -1.64 5.62 -7.61
C HIS A 73 -0.84 6.79 -8.17
N TYR A 74 -0.34 6.61 -9.39
CA TYR A 74 0.41 7.60 -10.14
C TYR A 74 -0.20 7.74 -11.54
N ALA A 75 -0.05 8.92 -12.14
CA ALA A 75 -0.57 9.19 -13.47
C ALA A 75 0.06 8.24 -14.53
N ASP A 76 1.38 8.05 -14.47
CA ASP A 76 2.17 7.22 -15.38
C ASP A 76 3.55 6.85 -14.77
N GLU A 77 4.41 6.17 -15.56
CA GLU A 77 5.77 5.80 -15.16
C GLU A 77 6.67 7.02 -14.88
N GLN A 78 6.46 8.14 -15.58
CA GLN A 78 7.24 9.36 -15.34
C GLN A 78 6.86 10.00 -14.01
N ALA A 79 5.56 10.01 -13.67
CA ALA A 79 5.08 10.44 -12.37
C ALA A 79 5.65 9.55 -11.26
N TYR A 80 5.69 8.22 -11.44
CA TYR A 80 6.31 7.32 -10.47
C TYR A 80 7.82 7.59 -10.29
N ALA A 81 8.56 7.78 -11.38
CA ALA A 81 9.98 8.16 -11.30
C ALA A 81 10.19 9.51 -10.60
N SER A 82 9.34 10.49 -10.88
CA SER A 82 9.38 11.81 -10.25
C SER A 82 8.99 11.75 -8.77
N TYR A 83 8.04 10.88 -8.41
CA TYR A 83 7.67 10.58 -7.03
C TYR A 83 8.88 10.08 -6.24
N LEU A 84 9.67 9.15 -6.79
CA LEU A 84 10.88 8.65 -6.14
C LEU A 84 11.94 9.76 -5.97
N ALA A 85 12.20 10.52 -7.04
CA ALA A 85 13.20 11.60 -7.03
C ALA A 85 12.84 12.75 -6.07
N TRP A 86 11.55 13.00 -5.84
CA TRP A 86 11.10 14.06 -4.93
C TRP A 86 11.65 13.92 -3.51
N PHE A 87 11.85 12.68 -3.04
CA PHE A 87 12.38 12.41 -1.69
C PHE A 87 13.89 12.68 -1.56
N ASP A 88 14.62 12.89 -2.65
CA ASP A 88 16.01 13.36 -2.58
C ASP A 88 16.09 14.78 -2.04
N GLU A 89 15.10 15.62 -2.37
CA GLU A 89 14.98 17.00 -1.89
C GLU A 89 14.09 17.12 -0.64
N HIS A 90 13.18 16.17 -0.43
CA HIS A 90 12.20 16.16 0.65
C HIS A 90 12.25 14.84 1.46
N PRO A 91 13.37 14.53 2.12
CA PRO A 91 13.53 13.26 2.82
C PRO A 91 12.53 13.12 3.96
N ILE A 92 11.91 11.94 4.08
CA ILE A 92 11.10 11.58 5.26
C ILE A 92 12.05 11.13 6.38
N PRO A 93 12.03 11.77 7.56
CA PRO A 93 12.74 11.30 8.74
C PRO A 93 12.40 9.85 9.09
N SER A 94 13.39 9.05 9.48
CA SER A 94 13.22 7.60 9.64
C SER A 94 12.17 7.23 10.70
N GLU A 95 12.01 8.06 11.74
CA GLU A 95 11.02 7.89 12.79
C GLU A 95 9.56 8.08 12.30
N ARG A 96 9.37 8.81 11.21
CA ARG A 96 8.07 9.04 10.55
C ARG A 96 7.78 7.95 9.51
N GLY A 97 8.82 7.27 9.03
CA GLY A 97 8.73 6.17 8.07
C GLY A 97 8.27 4.83 8.67
N PRO A 98 8.09 3.81 7.81
CA PRO A 98 7.50 2.52 8.18
C PRO A 98 8.45 1.60 8.98
N GLY A 99 9.72 1.99 9.13
CA GLY A 99 10.74 1.19 9.83
C GLY A 99 10.33 0.87 11.26
N GLY A 100 10.37 -0.42 11.62
CA GLY A 100 9.96 -0.91 12.94
C GLY A 100 8.45 -0.96 13.18
N ARG A 101 7.61 -0.57 12.21
CA ARG A 101 6.14 -0.59 12.33
C ARG A 101 5.45 -1.49 11.32
N THR A 102 5.97 -1.54 10.09
CA THR A 102 5.38 -2.32 8.98
C THR A 102 6.25 -3.53 8.64
N ASP A 103 5.63 -4.70 8.51
CA ASP A 103 6.26 -5.95 8.05
C ASP A 103 5.78 -6.25 6.63
N PHE A 104 6.48 -5.70 5.63
CA PHE A 104 6.12 -5.85 4.22
C PHE A 104 6.28 -7.31 3.77
N ARG A 105 5.20 -7.87 3.20
CA ARG A 105 5.21 -9.20 2.57
C ARG A 105 5.49 -9.12 1.08
N PHE A 106 5.01 -8.06 0.43
CA PHE A 106 5.37 -7.71 -0.94
C PHE A 106 5.21 -6.21 -1.15
N TYR A 107 5.91 -5.67 -2.14
CA TYR A 107 5.78 -4.31 -2.62
C TYR A 107 6.14 -4.29 -4.11
N LEU A 108 5.15 -4.05 -4.96
CA LEU A 108 5.26 -4.24 -6.41
C LEU A 108 4.79 -2.98 -7.14
N VAL A 109 5.43 -2.66 -8.26
CA VAL A 109 4.90 -1.72 -9.26
C VAL A 109 4.03 -2.50 -10.24
N THR A 110 2.87 -1.96 -10.59
CA THR A 110 1.88 -2.64 -11.42
C THR A 110 1.22 -1.66 -12.39
N GLU A 111 0.86 -2.18 -13.55
CA GLU A 111 -0.11 -1.55 -14.43
C GLU A 111 -1.51 -2.10 -14.11
N SER A 112 -2.53 -1.23 -14.13
CA SER A 112 -3.93 -1.65 -13.98
C SER A 112 -4.70 -1.61 -15.29
N THR A 113 -5.44 -2.68 -15.57
CA THR A 113 -6.47 -2.74 -16.62
C THR A 113 -7.83 -2.87 -15.95
N GLU A 114 -8.69 -1.88 -16.13
CA GLU A 114 -10.05 -1.88 -15.59
C GLU A 114 -11.05 -2.35 -16.64
N VAL A 115 -11.97 -3.22 -16.24
CA VAL A 115 -13.10 -3.69 -17.07
C VAL A 115 -14.38 -3.25 -16.39
N THR A 116 -15.11 -2.32 -17.00
CA THR A 116 -16.38 -1.80 -16.49
C THR A 116 -17.57 -2.43 -17.22
N ARG A 117 -18.77 -2.27 -16.67
CA ARG A 117 -20.03 -2.78 -17.22
C ARG A 117 -20.44 -2.09 -18.52
#